data_AF-A0A2E4YD43-F1
#
_entry.id   AF-A0A2E4YD43-F1
#
_cell.length_a   1.000
_cell.length_b   1.000
_cell.length_c   1.000
_cell.angle_alpha   90.00
_cell.angle_beta   90.00
_cell.angle_gamma   90.00
#
_symmetry.space_group_name_H-M   'P 1'
#
loop_
_entity.id
_entity.type
_entity.pdbx_description
1 polymer ?
#
loop_
_entity_poly.entity_id
_entity_poly.type
_entity_poly.pdbx_seq_one_letter_code
_entity_poly.pdbx_strand_id
1 'polypeptide(L)'
;MVRPTRNSGSADVDTAAALCRIEMADGTLRVEESDGRVNIYAGPRNQRRRIRSEAANGIEVHFYTGPAPARRYLMSRKDNGTIEFFLPSETYRVNGMRFYSEWPNGRVDVFGGPENRRSCVYSIHPNGHRDHYTGEAGKEVRTRIDLPEDGIVQILARNDCGVEVVEETWLLRQGVRRVHDWKSAGSWRGLPRLAEYKDFAMPKSEPEWVAGSRATKLAALRKEYEQAWKVDVKPDGANTAPTLDLEPILHEREWMHAKGRRRHALLPLPRHPLGVRARKSARKRARLTRRAHAQKQCRTRCARAPTQAKAATRCPRLRPSKSSKSSFGG
;
A
#
# COMPACT_ATOMS: atom_id res chain seq x y z
N MET A 1 36.74 35.17 -25.62
CA MET A 1 35.52 34.55 -26.20
C MET A 1 35.77 33.05 -26.31
N VAL A 2 35.19 32.26 -25.40
CA VAL A 2 35.32 30.79 -25.39
C VAL A 2 34.24 30.24 -26.33
N ARG A 3 34.66 29.54 -27.40
CA ARG A 3 33.73 28.87 -28.32
C ARG A 3 33.16 27.62 -27.65
N PRO A 4 31.84 27.37 -27.70
CA PRO A 4 31.27 26.12 -27.22
C PRO A 4 31.75 24.98 -28.12
N THR A 5 32.40 23.97 -27.52
CA THR A 5 32.74 22.72 -28.18
C THR A 5 31.47 21.97 -28.52
N ARG A 6 31.26 21.76 -29.82
CA ARG A 6 30.13 21.01 -30.36
C ARG A 6 30.40 19.53 -30.08
N ASN A 7 29.75 18.95 -29.07
CA ASN A 7 29.75 17.51 -28.83
C ASN A 7 29.05 16.82 -30.01
N SER A 8 29.81 16.40 -31.02
CA SER A 8 29.36 15.56 -32.13
C SER A 8 29.34 14.11 -31.65
N GLY A 9 28.21 13.64 -31.11
CA GLY A 9 27.98 12.21 -30.99
C GLY A 9 28.01 11.59 -32.39
N SER A 10 28.93 10.65 -32.64
CA SER A 10 29.01 9.94 -33.91
C SER A 10 27.88 8.92 -33.99
N ALA A 11 26.95 9.12 -34.93
CA ALA A 11 25.95 8.12 -35.28
C ALA A 11 26.56 7.17 -36.33
N ASP A 12 27.15 6.07 -35.90
CA ASP A 12 27.52 4.98 -36.80
C ASP A 12 26.24 4.24 -37.19
N VAL A 13 25.73 4.51 -38.39
CA VAL A 13 24.55 3.84 -38.95
C VAL A 13 25.00 2.54 -39.63
N ASP A 14 24.90 1.42 -38.93
CA ASP A 14 25.07 0.09 -39.52
C ASP A 14 23.87 -0.18 -40.46
N THR A 15 24.00 0.14 -41.75
CA THR A 15 22.92 0.11 -42.76
C THR A 15 22.25 -1.27 -42.96
N ALA A 16 22.81 -2.36 -42.43
CA ALA A 16 22.30 -3.73 -42.61
C ALA A 16 21.20 -4.14 -41.62
N ALA A 17 21.01 -3.40 -40.53
CA ALA A 17 19.89 -3.56 -39.62
C ALA A 17 19.47 -2.15 -39.22
N ALA A 18 18.22 -1.76 -39.47
CA ALA A 18 17.69 -0.43 -39.17
C ALA A 18 17.65 -0.15 -37.65
N LEU A 19 18.83 -0.06 -37.04
CA LEU A 19 19.07 0.19 -35.63
C LEU A 19 19.67 1.58 -35.52
N CYS A 20 18.92 2.50 -34.92
CA CYS A 20 19.49 3.80 -34.58
C CYS A 20 20.27 3.66 -33.28
N ARG A 21 21.57 3.94 -33.31
CA ARG A 21 22.45 3.95 -32.13
C ARG A 21 22.79 5.39 -31.77
N ILE A 22 22.47 5.78 -30.55
CA ILE A 22 22.70 7.13 -30.03
C ILE A 22 23.47 7.00 -28.72
N GLU A 23 24.71 7.49 -28.70
CA GLU A 23 25.48 7.62 -27.46
C GLU A 23 25.08 8.92 -26.75
N MET A 24 24.67 8.80 -25.49
CA MET A 24 24.24 9.92 -24.66
C MET A 24 25.42 10.52 -23.89
N ALA A 25 25.30 11.77 -23.46
CA ALA A 25 26.39 12.51 -22.78
C ALA A 25 26.82 11.90 -21.44
N ASP A 26 25.94 11.10 -20.81
CA ASP A 26 26.21 10.35 -19.58
C ASP A 26 26.94 9.01 -19.84
N GLY A 27 27.32 8.72 -21.09
CA GLY A 27 28.00 7.49 -21.50
C GLY A 27 27.06 6.29 -21.71
N THR A 28 25.75 6.46 -21.58
CA THR A 28 24.79 5.41 -21.90
C THR A 28 24.53 5.33 -23.41
N LEU A 29 24.14 4.15 -23.87
CA LEU A 29 23.79 3.88 -25.27
C LEU A 29 22.30 3.63 -25.39
N ARG A 30 21.63 4.46 -26.19
CA ARG A 30 20.25 4.23 -26.63
C ARG A 30 20.29 3.51 -27.99
N VAL A 31 19.61 2.37 -28.06
CA VAL A 31 19.43 1.59 -29.30
C VAL A 31 17.94 1.53 -29.59
N GLU A 32 17.54 2.08 -30.73
CA GLU A 32 16.17 1.99 -31.22
C GLU A 32 16.09 0.89 -32.28
N GLU A 33 15.22 -0.08 -32.06
CA GLU A 33 14.94 -1.18 -32.97
C GLU A 33 13.90 -0.75 -34.02
N SER A 34 13.86 -1.45 -35.15
CA SER A 34 12.94 -1.15 -36.26
C SER A 34 11.46 -1.32 -35.89
N ASP A 35 11.17 -2.10 -34.84
CA ASP A 35 9.83 -2.26 -34.29
C ASP A 35 9.42 -1.10 -33.37
N GLY A 36 10.31 -0.13 -33.13
CA GLY A 36 10.13 1.02 -32.25
C GLY A 36 10.54 0.77 -30.80
N ARG A 37 10.99 -0.44 -30.43
CA ARG A 37 11.51 -0.68 -29.08
C ARG A 37 12.78 0.11 -28.83
N VAL A 38 12.91 0.61 -27.61
CA VAL A 38 14.08 1.39 -27.19
C VAL A 38 14.79 0.65 -26.07
N ASN A 39 16.04 0.28 -26.29
CA ASN A 39 16.89 -0.32 -25.27
C ASN A 39 17.98 0.67 -24.84
N ILE A 40 18.13 0.86 -23.53
CA ILE A 40 19.16 1.72 -22.95
C ILE A 40 20.17 0.82 -22.24
N TYR A 41 21.44 1.03 -22.57
CA TYR A 41 22.57 0.31 -22.01
C TYR A 41 23.50 1.26 -21.26
N ALA A 42 24.07 0.80 -20.15
CA ALA A 42 25.07 1.53 -19.38
C ALA A 42 26.35 0.70 -19.21
N GLY A 43 27.47 1.39 -18.98
CA GLY A 43 28.78 0.78 -18.79
C GLY A 43 29.75 1.00 -19.96
N PRO A 44 31.02 0.57 -19.82
CA PRO A 44 32.05 0.71 -20.85
C PRO A 44 31.62 0.10 -22.19
N ARG A 45 32.11 0.62 -23.32
CA ARG A 45 31.70 0.23 -24.70
C ARG A 45 31.60 -1.28 -24.92
N ASN A 46 32.52 -2.06 -24.34
CA ASN A 46 32.59 -3.53 -24.49
C ASN A 46 31.93 -4.31 -23.33
N GLN A 47 31.37 -3.63 -22.34
CA GLN A 47 30.73 -4.19 -21.15
C GLN A 47 29.34 -3.57 -20.90
N ARG A 48 28.74 -3.00 -21.96
CA ARG A 48 27.42 -2.38 -21.93
C ARG A 48 26.38 -3.39 -21.47
N ARG A 49 25.69 -3.08 -20.36
CA ARG A 49 24.57 -3.86 -19.84
C ARG A 49 23.27 -3.11 -20.11
N ARG A 50 22.24 -3.82 -20.59
CA ARG A 50 20.89 -3.25 -20.73
C ARG A 50 20.39 -2.92 -19.33
N ILE A 51 20.03 -1.67 -19.09
CA ILE A 51 19.50 -1.19 -17.82
C ILE A 51 18.01 -0.85 -17.93
N ARG A 52 17.55 -0.54 -19.14
CA ARG A 52 16.15 -0.21 -19.43
C ARG A 52 15.76 -0.70 -20.82
N SER A 53 14.53 -1.15 -20.96
CA SER A 53 13.90 -1.51 -22.24
C SER A 53 12.49 -0.95 -22.26
N GLU A 54 12.16 -0.23 -23.32
CA GLU A 54 10.86 0.39 -23.54
C GLU A 54 10.21 -0.29 -24.75
N ALA A 55 8.96 -0.69 -24.59
CA ALA A 55 8.16 -1.16 -25.71
C ALA A 55 7.94 -0.04 -26.74
N ALA A 56 7.57 -0.41 -27.97
CA ALA A 56 7.37 0.52 -29.07
C ALA A 56 6.29 1.59 -28.81
N ASN A 57 5.32 1.27 -27.95
CA ASN A 57 4.31 2.23 -27.51
C ASN A 57 4.87 3.27 -26.53
N GLY A 58 6.08 3.08 -26.00
CA GLY A 58 6.71 3.90 -24.95
C GLY A 58 6.09 3.70 -23.57
N ILE A 59 5.19 2.72 -23.44
CA ILE A 59 4.34 2.57 -22.27
C ILE A 59 4.87 1.50 -21.33
N GLU A 60 5.24 0.34 -21.87
CA GLU A 60 5.84 -0.73 -21.06
C GLU A 60 7.34 -0.48 -20.89
N VAL A 61 7.80 -0.38 -19.65
CA VAL A 61 9.22 -0.11 -19.33
C VAL A 61 9.73 -1.14 -18.35
N HIS A 62 10.78 -1.86 -18.73
CA HIS A 62 11.47 -2.83 -17.89
C HIS A 62 12.82 -2.28 -17.43
N PHE A 63 13.12 -2.45 -16.15
CA PHE A 63 14.40 -2.10 -15.55
C PHE A 63 15.17 -3.37 -15.21
N TYR A 64 16.47 -3.34 -15.46
CA TYR A 64 17.33 -4.51 -15.31
C TYR A 64 18.53 -4.21 -14.42
N THR A 65 18.98 -5.22 -13.69
CA THR A 65 20.24 -5.20 -12.94
C THR A 65 21.03 -6.49 -13.15
N GLY A 66 22.32 -6.48 -12.81
CA GLY A 66 23.24 -7.60 -13.00
C GLY A 66 23.93 -7.67 -14.38
N PRO A 67 24.97 -8.53 -14.51
CA PRO A 67 25.70 -8.73 -15.78
C PRO A 67 24.85 -9.53 -16.79
N ALA A 68 25.21 -9.53 -18.07
CA ALA A 68 24.41 -10.13 -19.14
C ALA A 68 23.87 -11.57 -18.86
N PRO A 69 24.66 -12.54 -18.35
CA PRO A 69 24.14 -13.89 -18.07
C PRO A 69 23.29 -13.98 -16.80
N ALA A 70 23.41 -13.01 -15.89
CA ALA A 70 22.68 -12.94 -14.61
C ALA A 70 21.76 -11.72 -14.55
N ARG A 71 21.36 -11.18 -15.70
CA ARG A 71 20.49 -10.01 -15.76
C ARG A 71 19.13 -10.39 -15.18
N ARG A 72 18.58 -9.56 -14.31
CA ARG A 72 17.28 -9.79 -13.65
C ARG A 72 16.39 -8.57 -13.80
N TYR A 73 15.08 -8.79 -13.87
CA TYR A 73 14.09 -7.72 -13.87
C TYR A 73 14.01 -7.17 -12.44
N LEU A 74 14.17 -5.86 -12.33
CA LEU A 74 13.99 -5.12 -11.08
C LEU A 74 12.52 -4.71 -10.97
N MET A 75 12.04 -4.05 -12.02
CA MET A 75 10.74 -3.41 -12.05
C MET A 75 10.19 -3.40 -13.47
N SER A 76 8.87 -3.51 -13.60
CA SER A 76 8.15 -3.28 -14.86
C SER A 76 7.05 -2.25 -14.64
N ARG A 77 6.93 -1.29 -15.55
CA ARG A 77 5.78 -0.38 -15.62
C ARG A 77 4.90 -0.81 -16.78
N LYS A 78 3.60 -1.00 -16.52
CA LYS A 78 2.59 -1.37 -17.51
C LYS A 78 1.82 -0.16 -18.05
N ASP A 79 0.98 -0.42 -19.03
CA ASP A 79 0.16 0.57 -19.73
C ASP A 79 -1.00 1.16 -18.99
N ASN A 80 -1.60 0.36 -18.13
CA ASN A 80 -2.53 0.85 -17.14
C ASN A 80 -1.83 1.75 -16.09
N GLY A 81 -0.49 1.81 -16.05
CA GLY A 81 0.30 2.55 -15.06
C GLY A 81 0.66 1.73 -13.82
N THR A 82 0.29 0.45 -13.78
CA THR A 82 0.70 -0.47 -12.71
C THR A 82 2.21 -0.67 -12.75
N ILE A 83 2.85 -0.61 -11.60
CA ILE A 83 4.27 -0.87 -11.41
C ILE A 83 4.42 -2.20 -10.69
N GLU A 84 5.11 -3.16 -11.31
CA GLU A 84 5.41 -4.46 -10.73
C GLU A 84 6.87 -4.50 -10.26
N PHE A 85 7.09 -4.95 -9.04
CA PHE A 85 8.41 -5.11 -8.44
C PHE A 85 8.76 -6.59 -8.34
N PHE A 86 10.00 -6.93 -8.68
CA PHE A 86 10.46 -8.32 -8.74
C PHE A 86 11.63 -8.53 -7.79
N LEU A 87 11.58 -9.60 -7.02
CA LEU A 87 12.71 -10.11 -6.26
C LEU A 87 13.62 -10.92 -7.19
N PRO A 88 14.92 -10.98 -6.92
CA PRO A 88 15.77 -11.90 -7.64
C PRO A 88 15.35 -13.34 -7.38
N SER A 89 15.53 -14.17 -8.40
CA SER A 89 15.32 -15.62 -8.31
C SER A 89 16.44 -16.34 -9.07
N GLU A 90 16.88 -17.47 -8.54
CA GLU A 90 17.90 -18.32 -9.16
C GLU A 90 17.37 -19.06 -10.39
N THR A 91 16.10 -19.47 -10.33
CA THR A 91 15.42 -20.34 -11.29
C THR A 91 14.89 -19.58 -12.51
N TYR A 92 14.35 -18.36 -12.34
CA TYR A 92 13.87 -17.54 -13.46
C TYR A 92 14.88 -16.48 -13.82
N ARG A 93 15.83 -16.89 -14.67
CA ARG A 93 16.91 -16.02 -15.13
C ARG A 93 16.43 -14.75 -15.82
N VAL A 94 15.23 -14.77 -16.41
CA VAL A 94 14.67 -13.63 -17.12
C VAL A 94 13.85 -12.78 -16.14
N ASN A 95 12.76 -13.26 -15.55
CA ASN A 95 11.75 -12.35 -14.97
C ASN A 95 11.78 -12.10 -13.44
N GLY A 96 12.65 -12.76 -12.66
CA GLY A 96 12.58 -12.66 -11.20
C GLY A 96 11.21 -13.07 -10.61
N MET A 97 11.06 -12.92 -9.30
CA MET A 97 9.89 -13.29 -8.52
C MET A 97 8.99 -12.06 -8.30
N ARG A 98 7.81 -11.95 -8.94
CA ARG A 98 6.90 -10.79 -8.73
C ARG A 98 6.52 -10.67 -7.25
N PHE A 99 6.99 -9.65 -6.55
CA PHE A 99 6.86 -9.52 -5.10
C PHE A 99 5.66 -8.66 -4.70
N TYR A 100 5.56 -7.47 -5.27
CA TYR A 100 4.35 -6.65 -5.13
C TYR A 100 4.09 -5.83 -6.39
N SER A 101 2.89 -5.27 -6.48
CA SER A 101 2.51 -4.36 -7.56
C SER A 101 1.79 -3.15 -7.00
N GLU A 102 2.20 -1.96 -7.43
CA GLU A 102 1.55 -0.69 -7.12
C GLU A 102 0.65 -0.30 -8.29
N TRP A 103 -0.66 -0.20 -8.03
CA TRP A 103 -1.65 0.19 -9.02
C TRP A 103 -1.79 1.72 -9.07
N PRO A 104 -2.25 2.29 -10.20
CA PRO A 104 -2.42 3.74 -10.36
C PRO A 104 -3.38 4.38 -9.36
N ASN A 105 -4.34 3.59 -8.85
CA ASN A 105 -5.28 4.04 -7.84
C ASN A 105 -4.67 4.06 -6.42
N GLY A 106 -3.41 3.64 -6.25
CA GLY A 106 -2.73 3.53 -4.97
C GLY A 106 -2.94 2.19 -4.24
N ARG A 107 -3.70 1.25 -4.83
CA ARG A 107 -3.79 -0.13 -4.33
C ARG A 107 -2.43 -0.80 -4.47
N VAL A 108 -2.04 -1.60 -3.50
CA VAL A 108 -0.81 -2.40 -3.55
C VAL A 108 -1.13 -3.85 -3.33
N ASP A 109 -0.79 -4.70 -4.29
CA ASP A 109 -0.98 -6.15 -4.20
C ASP A 109 0.35 -6.81 -3.85
N VAL A 110 0.33 -7.69 -2.87
CA VAL A 110 1.49 -8.47 -2.45
C VAL A 110 1.27 -9.92 -2.86
N PHE A 111 2.29 -10.49 -3.50
CA PHE A 111 2.24 -11.82 -4.09
C PHE A 111 3.12 -12.78 -3.32
N GLY A 112 2.68 -14.02 -3.22
CA GLY A 112 3.39 -15.11 -2.55
C GLY A 112 3.12 -16.44 -3.24
N GLY A 113 3.62 -17.51 -2.65
CA GLY A 113 3.54 -18.85 -3.24
C GLY A 113 4.71 -19.17 -4.17
N PRO A 114 4.70 -20.40 -4.73
CA PRO A 114 5.78 -20.92 -5.55
C PRO A 114 5.89 -20.12 -6.85
N GLU A 115 7.08 -20.11 -7.40
CA GLU A 115 7.49 -19.19 -8.46
C GLU A 115 6.63 -19.25 -9.74
N ASN A 116 6.19 -20.44 -10.14
CA ASN A 116 5.34 -20.65 -11.32
C ASN A 116 3.84 -20.50 -11.05
N ARG A 117 3.43 -20.27 -9.79
CA ARG A 117 2.04 -20.14 -9.36
C ARG A 117 1.93 -19.10 -8.24
N ARG A 118 2.40 -17.89 -8.52
CA ARG A 118 2.28 -16.79 -7.55
C ARG A 118 0.84 -16.34 -7.45
N SER A 119 0.30 -16.39 -6.25
CA SER A 119 -1.03 -15.87 -5.95
C SER A 119 -0.93 -14.53 -5.24
N CYS A 120 -1.94 -13.67 -5.44
CA CYS A 120 -2.10 -12.51 -4.58
C CYS A 120 -2.41 -13.01 -3.15
N VAL A 121 -1.61 -12.63 -2.16
CA VAL A 121 -1.81 -13.04 -0.76
C VAL A 121 -2.64 -11.98 -0.05
N TYR A 122 -2.35 -10.70 -0.30
CA TYR A 122 -3.17 -9.60 0.18
C TYR A 122 -3.04 -8.35 -0.67
N SER A 123 -4.05 -7.50 -0.59
CA SER A 123 -4.11 -6.17 -1.20
C SER A 123 -4.27 -5.11 -0.14
N ILE A 124 -3.52 -4.01 -0.25
CA ILE A 124 -3.64 -2.82 0.59
C ILE A 124 -4.27 -1.71 -0.25
N HIS A 125 -5.45 -1.26 0.13
CA HIS A 125 -6.19 -0.20 -0.55
C HIS A 125 -5.72 1.19 -0.11
N PRO A 126 -6.02 2.25 -0.88
CA PRO A 126 -5.61 3.63 -0.55
C PRO A 126 -6.13 4.13 0.80
N ASN A 127 -7.32 3.70 1.19
CA ASN A 127 -7.92 3.98 2.50
C ASN A 127 -7.32 3.14 3.65
N GLY A 128 -6.31 2.32 3.38
CA GLY A 128 -5.67 1.44 4.35
C GLY A 128 -6.40 0.12 4.59
N HIS A 129 -7.57 -0.11 3.97
CA HIS A 129 -8.24 -1.40 4.04
C HIS A 129 -7.33 -2.49 3.47
N ARG A 130 -7.45 -3.69 4.00
CA ARG A 130 -6.69 -4.83 3.51
C ARG A 130 -7.59 -6.00 3.20
N ASP A 131 -7.48 -6.50 1.98
CA ASP A 131 -8.10 -7.78 1.59
C ASP A 131 -7.03 -8.85 1.65
N HIS A 132 -7.32 -9.99 2.28
CA HIS A 132 -6.47 -11.19 2.23
C HIS A 132 -7.14 -12.22 1.34
N TYR A 133 -6.31 -12.99 0.66
CA TYR A 133 -6.72 -13.96 -0.32
C TYR A 133 -6.05 -15.31 -0.06
N THR A 134 -6.76 -16.38 -0.41
CA THR A 134 -6.21 -17.75 -0.43
C THR A 134 -6.62 -18.45 -1.72
N GLY A 135 -5.85 -19.45 -2.12
CA GLY A 135 -6.11 -20.24 -3.33
C GLY A 135 -4.93 -20.29 -4.29
N GLU A 136 -5.12 -21.01 -5.38
CA GLU A 136 -4.14 -21.09 -6.47
C GLU A 136 -4.05 -19.77 -7.25
N ALA A 137 -2.91 -19.54 -7.90
CA ALA A 137 -2.72 -18.39 -8.77
C ALA A 137 -3.82 -18.28 -9.83
N GLY A 138 -4.48 -17.12 -9.90
CA GLY A 138 -5.60 -16.84 -10.80
C GLY A 138 -6.96 -17.39 -10.34
N LYS A 139 -7.01 -18.10 -9.21
CA LYS A 139 -8.25 -18.61 -8.58
C LYS A 139 -8.37 -18.16 -7.12
N GLU A 140 -7.70 -17.08 -6.77
CA GLU A 140 -7.69 -16.57 -5.41
C GLU A 140 -9.09 -16.13 -4.99
N VAL A 141 -9.44 -16.47 -3.76
CA VAL A 141 -10.70 -16.10 -3.11
C VAL A 141 -10.37 -15.21 -1.94
N ARG A 142 -11.13 -14.13 -1.77
CA ARG A 142 -10.95 -13.24 -0.63
C ARG A 142 -11.50 -13.92 0.62
N THR A 143 -10.66 -14.08 1.63
CA THR A 143 -11.02 -14.79 2.87
C THR A 143 -11.12 -13.88 4.07
N ARG A 144 -10.53 -12.68 4.01
CA ARG A 144 -10.52 -11.76 5.13
C ARG A 144 -10.42 -10.31 4.67
N ILE A 145 -11.11 -9.41 5.36
CA ILE A 145 -11.03 -7.97 5.16
C ILE A 145 -10.68 -7.31 6.50
N ASP A 146 -9.59 -6.54 6.54
CA ASP A 146 -9.24 -5.68 7.66
C ASP A 146 -9.66 -4.23 7.36
N LEU A 147 -10.52 -3.68 8.23
CA LEU A 147 -11.04 -2.31 8.18
C LEU A 147 -10.39 -1.51 9.32
N PRO A 148 -9.24 -0.84 9.10
CA PRO A 148 -8.45 -0.23 10.17
C PRO A 148 -9.13 0.96 10.85
N GLU A 149 -9.94 1.73 10.11
CA GLU A 149 -10.63 2.91 10.65
C GLU A 149 -11.56 2.51 11.80
N ASP A 150 -12.33 1.44 11.58
CA ASP A 150 -13.30 0.93 12.54
C ASP A 150 -12.70 -0.10 13.52
N GLY A 151 -11.53 -0.66 13.21
CA GLY A 151 -10.95 -1.78 13.96
C GLY A 151 -11.78 -3.06 13.80
N ILE A 152 -12.38 -3.23 12.63
CA ILE A 152 -13.23 -4.38 12.28
C ILE A 152 -12.44 -5.34 11.40
N VAL A 153 -12.59 -6.64 11.64
CA VAL A 153 -12.18 -7.68 10.70
C VAL A 153 -13.36 -8.50 10.29
N GLN A 154 -13.48 -8.76 9.00
CA GLN A 154 -14.49 -9.66 8.45
C GLN A 154 -13.79 -10.90 7.92
N ILE A 155 -14.24 -12.07 8.35
CA ILE A 155 -13.85 -13.35 7.77
C ILE A 155 -14.92 -13.74 6.77
N LEU A 156 -14.49 -14.05 5.55
CA LEU A 156 -15.36 -14.39 4.44
C LEU A 156 -15.29 -15.88 4.16
N ALA A 157 -16.45 -16.46 3.87
CA ALA A 157 -16.58 -17.81 3.33
C ALA A 157 -17.27 -17.74 1.97
N ARG A 158 -17.04 -18.74 1.12
CA ARG A 158 -17.89 -18.98 -0.05
C ARG A 158 -18.95 -20.00 0.29
N ASN A 159 -20.19 -19.70 -0.04
CA ASN A 159 -21.27 -20.68 0.04
C ASN A 159 -21.26 -21.62 -1.18
N ASP A 160 -22.18 -22.59 -1.20
CA ASP A 160 -22.32 -23.57 -2.29
C ASP A 160 -22.61 -22.95 -3.66
N CYS A 161 -23.10 -21.70 -3.70
CA CYS A 161 -23.35 -20.94 -4.92
C CYS A 161 -22.12 -20.13 -5.38
N GLY A 162 -20.98 -20.23 -4.68
CA GLY A 162 -19.76 -19.47 -4.95
C GLY A 162 -19.83 -18.00 -4.55
N VAL A 163 -20.87 -17.59 -3.83
CA VAL A 163 -21.05 -16.21 -3.34
C VAL A 163 -20.26 -16.04 -2.05
N GLU A 164 -19.46 -14.96 -1.99
CA GLU A 164 -18.77 -14.56 -0.77
C GLU A 164 -19.78 -14.02 0.26
N VAL A 165 -19.78 -14.62 1.45
CA VAL A 165 -20.59 -14.21 2.60
C VAL A 165 -19.68 -13.91 3.78
N VAL A 166 -20.08 -12.98 4.64
CA VAL A 166 -19.35 -12.68 5.87
C VAL A 166 -19.71 -13.74 6.91
N GLU A 167 -18.82 -14.68 7.17
CA GLU A 167 -19.01 -15.72 8.18
C GLU A 167 -18.81 -15.14 9.59
N GLU A 168 -17.79 -14.30 9.76
CA GLU A 168 -17.48 -13.70 11.05
C GLU A 168 -17.13 -12.23 10.96
N THR A 169 -17.43 -11.48 12.01
CA THR A 169 -17.01 -10.08 12.18
C THR A 169 -16.40 -9.88 13.56
N TRP A 170 -15.14 -9.51 13.61
CA TRP A 170 -14.40 -9.25 14.84
C TRP A 170 -14.34 -7.75 15.08
N LEU A 171 -14.98 -7.29 16.16
CA LEU A 171 -15.05 -5.91 16.63
C LEU A 171 -14.01 -5.73 17.74
N LEU A 172 -12.74 -5.61 17.37
CA LEU A 172 -11.64 -5.81 18.31
C LEU A 172 -11.57 -4.77 19.42
N ARG A 173 -11.89 -3.51 19.10
CA ARG A 173 -12.01 -2.44 20.09
C ARG A 173 -13.09 -2.73 21.14
N GLN A 174 -14.11 -3.48 20.75
CA GLN A 174 -15.20 -3.89 21.64
C GLN A 174 -14.88 -5.22 22.35
N GLY A 175 -13.91 -6.00 21.87
CA GLY A 175 -13.65 -7.36 22.35
C GLY A 175 -14.82 -8.29 22.02
N VAL A 176 -15.42 -8.15 20.84
CA VAL A 176 -16.58 -8.95 20.42
C VAL A 176 -16.26 -9.65 19.10
N ARG A 177 -16.59 -10.95 19.03
CA ARG A 177 -16.63 -11.74 17.79
C ARG A 177 -18.07 -12.07 17.48
N ARG A 178 -18.55 -11.65 16.33
CA ARG A 178 -19.88 -11.93 15.81
C ARG A 178 -19.78 -13.03 14.77
N VAL A 179 -20.47 -14.14 14.98
CA VAL A 179 -20.59 -15.23 13.99
C VAL A 179 -21.97 -15.12 13.34
N HIS A 180 -21.99 -15.12 12.02
CA HIS A 180 -23.20 -14.94 11.21
C HIS A 180 -23.70 -16.29 10.71
N ASP A 181 -24.98 -16.56 10.94
CA ASP A 181 -25.65 -17.75 10.41
C ASP A 181 -26.41 -17.37 9.12
N TRP A 182 -26.05 -18.00 8.02
CA TRP A 182 -26.62 -17.76 6.71
C TRP A 182 -27.53 -18.92 6.33
N LYS A 183 -28.80 -18.63 6.03
CA LYS A 183 -29.72 -19.64 5.48
C LYS A 183 -29.64 -19.63 3.97
N SER A 184 -29.56 -20.83 3.38
CA SER A 184 -29.78 -21.02 1.95
C SER A 184 -31.17 -20.47 1.61
N ALA A 185 -31.24 -19.56 0.64
CA ALA A 185 -32.52 -18.98 0.30
C ALA A 185 -33.36 -20.01 -0.45
N GLY A 186 -34.38 -20.56 0.21
CA GLY A 186 -35.43 -21.36 -0.44
C GLY A 186 -36.37 -20.55 -1.34
N SER A 187 -35.94 -19.41 -1.90
CA SER A 187 -36.82 -18.51 -2.67
C SER A 187 -36.21 -18.03 -3.99
N TRP A 188 -37.10 -17.61 -4.89
CA TRP A 188 -36.99 -17.33 -6.33
C TRP A 188 -35.81 -16.48 -6.86
N ARG A 189 -34.94 -15.91 -6.00
CA ARG A 189 -33.73 -15.17 -6.42
C ARG A 189 -32.41 -15.82 -6.02
N GLY A 190 -32.42 -16.94 -5.28
CA GLY A 190 -31.23 -17.75 -4.99
C GLY A 190 -30.12 -17.08 -4.17
N LEU A 191 -30.30 -15.84 -3.70
CA LEU A 191 -29.28 -15.13 -2.91
C LEU A 191 -29.37 -15.48 -1.42
N PRO A 192 -28.26 -15.81 -0.74
CA PRO A 192 -28.25 -16.13 0.68
C PRO A 192 -28.78 -14.97 1.51
N ARG A 193 -29.53 -15.28 2.57
CA ARG A 193 -30.03 -14.28 3.54
C ARG A 193 -29.41 -14.55 4.89
N LEU A 194 -28.92 -13.48 5.53
CA LEU A 194 -28.49 -13.54 6.92
C LEU A 194 -29.71 -13.89 7.78
N ALA A 195 -29.64 -15.02 8.48
CA ALA A 195 -30.73 -15.50 9.31
C ALA A 195 -30.63 -14.95 10.73
N GLU A 196 -29.44 -15.05 11.32
CA GLU A 196 -29.15 -14.66 12.68
C GLU A 196 -27.66 -14.37 12.84
N TYR A 197 -27.27 -13.77 13.97
CA TYR A 197 -25.87 -13.73 14.40
C TYR A 197 -25.77 -13.97 15.90
N LYS A 198 -24.63 -14.49 16.34
CA LYS A 198 -24.31 -14.68 17.76
C LYS A 198 -23.04 -13.92 18.11
N ASP A 199 -23.11 -13.14 19.19
CA ASP A 199 -21.97 -12.38 19.70
C ASP A 199 -21.28 -13.18 20.82
N PHE A 200 -19.96 -13.30 20.70
CA PHE A 200 -19.07 -13.94 21.66
C PHE A 200 -18.12 -12.89 22.20
N ALA A 201 -17.94 -12.86 23.53
CA ALA A 201 -16.90 -12.06 24.14
C ALA A 201 -15.52 -12.63 23.76
N MET A 202 -14.61 -11.75 23.36
CA MET A 202 -13.21 -12.06 23.13
C MET A 202 -12.31 -11.16 23.98
N PRO A 203 -11.08 -11.59 24.30
CA PRO A 203 -10.09 -10.69 24.85
C PRO A 203 -9.98 -9.44 23.97
N LYS A 204 -9.99 -8.27 24.60
CA LYS A 204 -9.65 -7.04 23.89
C LYS A 204 -8.18 -7.13 23.51
N SER A 205 -7.91 -7.49 22.27
CA SER A 205 -6.59 -7.28 21.69
C SER A 205 -6.59 -5.91 21.03
N GLU A 206 -5.50 -5.17 21.21
CA GLU A 206 -5.17 -4.19 20.19
C GLU A 206 -4.97 -4.98 18.91
N PRO A 207 -5.66 -4.62 17.82
CA PRO A 207 -5.44 -5.32 16.57
C PRO A 207 -3.95 -5.20 16.25
N GLU A 208 -3.22 -6.31 16.07
CA GLU A 208 -1.79 -6.25 15.74
C GLU A 208 -1.54 -5.44 14.45
N TRP A 209 -2.57 -5.28 13.61
CA TRP A 209 -2.54 -4.44 12.42
C TRP A 209 -2.87 -2.96 12.67
N VAL A 210 -3.29 -2.57 13.88
CA VAL A 210 -3.56 -1.20 14.33
C VAL A 210 -2.32 -0.64 15.00
N ALA A 211 -1.34 -0.29 14.15
CA ALA A 211 -0.52 0.92 14.25
C ALA A 211 0.60 0.87 13.20
N GLY A 212 0.18 0.93 11.94
CA GLY A 212 1.04 1.32 10.84
C GLY A 212 0.13 1.85 9.75
N SER A 213 0.22 3.15 9.45
CA SER A 213 -0.47 3.71 8.29
C SER A 213 -0.08 2.87 7.05
N ARG A 214 -0.89 2.88 5.98
CA ARG A 214 -0.50 2.31 4.68
C ARG A 214 0.98 2.59 4.36
N ALA A 215 1.46 3.80 4.67
CA ALA A 215 2.85 4.21 4.52
C ALA A 215 3.85 3.34 5.31
N THR A 216 3.60 3.01 6.57
CA THR A 216 4.49 2.13 7.37
C THR A 216 4.63 0.75 6.74
N LYS A 217 3.54 0.17 6.23
CA LYS A 217 3.56 -1.17 5.64
C LYS A 217 4.23 -1.16 4.27
N LEU A 218 3.97 -0.13 3.46
CA LEU A 218 4.68 0.07 2.20
C LEU A 218 6.17 0.32 2.43
N ALA A 219 6.54 1.08 3.46
CA ALA A 219 7.94 1.27 3.83
C ALA A 219 8.59 -0.06 4.25
N ALA A 220 7.90 -0.92 4.99
CA ALA A 220 8.39 -2.25 5.33
C ALA A 220 8.59 -3.14 4.09
N LEU A 221 7.62 -3.18 3.17
CA LEU A 221 7.74 -3.92 1.90
C LEU A 221 8.90 -3.41 1.03
N ARG A 222 9.05 -2.08 0.92
CA ARG A 222 10.17 -1.47 0.19
C ARG A 222 11.50 -1.81 0.83
N LYS A 223 11.58 -1.79 2.16
CA LYS A 223 12.78 -2.18 2.90
C LYS A 223 13.14 -3.65 2.68
N GLU A 224 12.16 -4.56 2.70
CA GLU A 224 12.36 -5.98 2.41
C GLU A 224 12.86 -6.19 0.97
N TYR A 225 12.24 -5.48 0.02
CA TYR A 225 12.65 -5.47 -1.37
C TYR A 225 14.10 -4.98 -1.55
N GLU A 226 14.46 -3.85 -0.93
CA GLU A 226 15.82 -3.33 -0.94
C GLU A 226 16.83 -4.31 -0.32
N GLN A 227 16.47 -4.96 0.79
CA GLN A 227 17.32 -5.94 1.46
C GLN A 227 17.59 -7.16 0.59
N ALA A 228 16.57 -7.68 -0.09
CA ALA A 228 16.74 -8.83 -0.98
C ALA A 228 17.67 -8.51 -2.15
N TRP A 229 17.61 -7.29 -2.70
CA TRP A 229 18.53 -6.86 -3.75
C TRP A 229 19.95 -6.54 -3.26
N LYS A 230 20.13 -6.18 -1.99
CA LYS A 230 21.48 -5.98 -1.41
C LYS A 230 22.31 -7.26 -1.37
N VAL A 231 21.68 -8.42 -1.17
CA VAL A 231 22.38 -9.71 -1.09
C VAL A 231 22.98 -10.12 -2.44
N ASP A 232 22.30 -9.75 -3.53
CA ASP A 232 22.69 -10.14 -4.89
C ASP A 232 23.80 -9.27 -5.49
N VAL A 233 23.98 -8.05 -4.99
CA VAL A 233 25.09 -7.19 -5.39
C VAL A 233 26.28 -7.47 -4.48
N LYS A 234 26.84 -8.68 -4.55
CA LYS A 234 28.21 -8.86 -4.06
C LYS A 234 29.12 -8.06 -5.00
N PRO A 235 29.91 -7.10 -4.48
CA PRO A 235 30.83 -6.34 -5.31
C PRO A 235 31.95 -7.32 -5.70
N ASP A 236 31.81 -7.94 -6.87
CA ASP A 236 32.93 -8.55 -7.54
C ASP A 236 33.93 -7.42 -7.84
N GLY A 237 34.92 -7.28 -6.96
CA GLY A 237 36.13 -6.47 -7.09
C GLY A 237 36.00 -5.13 -7.84
N ALA A 238 35.93 -4.04 -7.08
CA ALA A 238 36.40 -2.70 -7.47
C ALA A 238 35.62 -1.87 -8.53
N ASN A 239 34.42 -2.27 -8.97
CA ASN A 239 33.56 -1.37 -9.74
C ASN A 239 32.35 -0.90 -8.92
N THR A 240 32.37 0.38 -8.54
CA THR A 240 31.25 1.10 -7.95
C THR A 240 29.99 0.85 -8.77
N ALA A 241 29.05 0.07 -8.22
CA ALA A 241 27.74 -0.06 -8.81
C ALA A 241 27.13 1.35 -8.91
N PRO A 242 26.54 1.74 -10.05
CA PRO A 242 25.78 2.97 -10.09
C PRO A 242 24.67 2.82 -9.05
N THR A 243 24.65 3.73 -8.07
CA THR A 243 23.48 3.94 -7.24
C THR A 243 22.35 4.22 -8.21
N LEU A 244 21.49 3.22 -8.44
CA LEU A 244 20.18 3.49 -8.99
C LEU A 244 19.50 4.28 -7.90
N ASP A 245 19.60 5.61 -7.98
CA ASP A 245 18.69 6.50 -7.30
C ASP A 245 17.31 6.14 -7.84
N LEU A 246 16.70 5.15 -7.20
CA LEU A 246 15.27 4.99 -7.10
C LEU A 246 14.77 6.17 -6.27
N GLU A 247 15.03 7.39 -6.76
CA GLU A 247 14.30 8.58 -6.33
C GLU A 247 12.85 8.13 -6.30
N PRO A 248 12.19 8.21 -5.13
CA PRO A 248 10.79 7.82 -5.04
C PRO A 248 10.11 8.53 -6.19
N ILE A 249 9.41 7.78 -7.03
CA ILE A 249 8.67 8.33 -8.17
C ILE A 249 7.62 9.26 -7.56
N LEU A 250 8.02 10.50 -7.25
CA LEU A 250 7.26 11.56 -6.61
C LEU A 250 6.36 12.20 -7.66
N HIS A 251 5.68 11.35 -8.43
CA HIS A 251 4.82 11.73 -9.54
C HIS A 251 3.35 11.78 -9.13
N GLU A 252 3.04 11.73 -7.83
CA GLU A 252 1.70 12.02 -7.30
C GLU A 252 1.27 13.47 -7.57
N ARG A 253 2.19 14.41 -7.86
CA ARG A 253 1.82 15.81 -8.10
C ARG A 253 1.56 16.20 -9.56
N GLU A 254 2.18 15.55 -10.54
CA GLU A 254 2.06 16.02 -11.94
C GLU A 254 0.91 15.35 -12.71
N TRP A 255 0.52 14.13 -12.34
CA TRP A 255 -0.51 13.38 -13.07
C TRP A 255 -1.93 13.95 -12.90
N MET A 256 -2.20 14.67 -11.80
CA MET A 256 -3.46 15.39 -11.61
C MET A 256 -3.62 16.62 -12.52
N HIS A 257 -2.54 17.15 -13.10
CA HIS A 257 -2.58 18.38 -13.90
C HIS A 257 -2.65 18.14 -15.43
N ALA A 258 -2.37 16.93 -15.91
CA ALA A 258 -2.26 16.65 -17.35
C ALA A 258 -3.63 16.45 -18.07
N LYS A 259 -4.75 16.25 -17.36
CA LYS A 259 -6.09 16.09 -17.98
C LYS A 259 -6.90 17.38 -18.14
N GLY A 260 -6.27 18.55 -18.05
CA GLY A 260 -6.96 19.84 -17.93
C GLY A 260 -6.75 20.87 -19.04
N ARG A 261 -6.45 20.51 -20.31
CA ARG A 261 -6.38 21.50 -21.41
C ARG A 261 -6.92 20.98 -22.76
N ARG A 262 -8.22 20.76 -22.84
CA ARG A 262 -8.98 20.99 -24.09
C ARG A 262 -10.10 21.96 -23.78
N ARG A 263 -9.81 23.27 -23.92
CA ARG A 263 -10.84 24.30 -23.90
C ARG A 263 -11.41 24.43 -25.30
N HIS A 264 -12.60 23.88 -25.52
CA HIS A 264 -13.48 24.40 -26.56
C HIS A 264 -13.95 25.79 -26.14
N ALA A 265 -13.86 26.75 -27.06
CA ALA A 265 -14.37 28.10 -26.87
C ALA A 265 -15.90 28.04 -26.77
N LEU A 266 -16.44 28.39 -25.60
CA LEU A 266 -17.84 28.74 -25.42
C LEU A 266 -17.91 30.11 -24.73
N LEU A 267 -18.86 30.90 -25.25
CA LEU A 267 -19.14 32.31 -25.01
C LEU A 267 -19.26 32.70 -23.52
N PRO A 268 -19.04 33.99 -23.18
CA PRO A 268 -19.04 34.45 -21.79
C PRO A 268 -20.47 34.58 -21.25
N LEU A 269 -20.80 33.79 -20.23
CA LEU A 269 -21.98 33.99 -19.38
C LEU A 269 -21.64 34.84 -18.14
N PRO A 270 -22.61 35.61 -17.61
CA PRO A 270 -22.37 36.65 -16.62
C PRO A 270 -22.00 36.08 -15.24
N ARG A 271 -21.00 36.69 -14.62
CA ARG A 271 -20.46 36.32 -13.31
C ARG A 271 -21.40 36.72 -12.18
N HIS A 272 -22.03 35.74 -11.53
CA HIS A 272 -22.56 35.91 -10.17
C HIS A 272 -21.50 35.51 -9.12
N PRO A 273 -21.34 36.25 -8.02
CA PRO A 273 -20.30 35.98 -7.02
C PRO A 273 -20.69 34.80 -6.11
N LEU A 274 -20.10 33.64 -6.36
CA LEU A 274 -20.23 32.40 -5.55
C LEU A 274 -19.67 32.51 -4.11
N GLY A 275 -19.21 33.68 -3.67
CA GLY A 275 -18.52 33.84 -2.38
C GLY A 275 -19.42 34.08 -1.16
N VAL A 276 -20.67 34.55 -1.32
CA VAL A 276 -21.45 35.07 -0.18
C VAL A 276 -22.17 33.97 0.60
N ARG A 277 -22.78 33.00 -0.09
CA ARG A 277 -23.49 31.87 0.56
C ARG A 277 -22.52 30.93 1.28
N ALA A 278 -21.37 30.63 0.67
CA ALA A 278 -20.33 29.80 1.29
C ALA A 278 -19.77 30.43 2.58
N ARG A 279 -19.52 31.76 2.58
CA ARG A 279 -19.04 32.48 3.78
C ARG A 279 -20.09 32.52 4.90
N LYS A 280 -21.38 32.67 4.58
CA LYS A 280 -22.46 32.61 5.58
C LYS A 280 -22.58 31.21 6.21
N SER A 281 -22.49 30.14 5.41
CA SER A 281 -22.54 28.76 5.91
C SER A 281 -21.31 28.39 6.76
N ALA A 282 -20.12 28.87 6.41
CA ALA A 282 -18.91 28.68 7.23
C ALA A 282 -19.01 29.38 8.60
N ARG A 283 -19.49 30.63 8.63
CA ARG A 283 -19.70 31.38 9.89
C ARG A 283 -20.75 30.72 10.80
N LYS A 284 -21.82 30.15 10.22
CA LYS A 284 -22.85 29.40 10.99
C LYS A 284 -22.26 28.13 11.62
N ARG A 285 -21.45 27.36 10.87
CA ARG A 285 -20.75 26.16 11.40
C ARG A 285 -19.78 26.51 12.53
N ALA A 286 -18.98 27.57 12.39
CA ALA A 286 -18.05 28.01 13.43
C ALA A 286 -18.75 28.46 14.73
N ARG A 287 -19.96 29.03 14.67
CA ARG A 287 -20.74 29.39 15.87
C ARG A 287 -21.25 28.15 16.62
N LEU A 288 -21.68 27.13 15.90
CA LEU A 288 -22.19 25.89 16.50
C LEU A 288 -21.08 25.10 17.20
N THR A 289 -19.89 25.01 16.59
CA THR A 289 -18.75 24.30 17.20
C THR A 289 -18.22 24.99 18.46
N ARG A 290 -18.21 26.34 18.49
CA ARG A 290 -17.84 27.10 19.70
C ARG A 290 -18.81 26.86 20.86
N ARG A 291 -20.11 26.79 20.61
CA ARG A 291 -21.11 26.47 21.65
C ARG A 291 -20.95 25.05 22.21
N ALA A 292 -20.72 24.07 21.35
CA ALA A 292 -20.48 22.68 21.77
C ALA A 292 -19.19 22.57 22.62
N HIS A 293 -18.13 23.28 22.23
CA HIS A 293 -16.88 23.30 22.99
C HIS A 293 -17.05 23.97 24.37
N ALA A 294 -17.77 25.08 24.45
CA ALA A 294 -18.07 25.77 25.71
C ALA A 294 -18.91 24.90 26.67
N GLN A 295 -19.92 24.19 26.16
CA GLN A 295 -20.72 23.25 26.96
C GLN A 295 -19.86 22.09 27.50
N LYS A 296 -18.95 21.55 26.68
CA LYS A 296 -18.02 20.49 27.10
C LYS A 296 -17.10 20.97 28.22
N GLN A 297 -16.52 22.17 28.10
CA GLN A 297 -15.66 22.75 29.13
C GLN A 297 -16.41 23.02 30.45
N CYS A 298 -17.66 23.50 30.37
CA CYS A 298 -18.50 23.74 31.54
C CYS A 298 -18.78 22.42 32.31
N ARG A 299 -19.17 21.35 31.59
CA ARG A 299 -19.37 20.01 32.19
C ARG A 299 -18.11 19.49 32.88
N THR A 300 -16.94 19.64 32.25
CA THR A 300 -15.68 19.19 32.86
C THR A 300 -15.28 19.99 34.10
N ARG A 301 -15.65 21.28 34.18
CA ARG A 301 -15.42 22.09 35.39
C ARG A 301 -16.35 21.71 36.53
N CYS A 302 -17.64 21.48 36.25
CA CYS A 302 -18.60 21.04 37.27
C CYS A 302 -18.23 19.65 37.83
N ALA A 303 -17.71 18.74 37.00
CA ALA A 303 -17.27 17.42 37.43
C ALA A 303 -15.98 17.43 38.29
N ARG A 304 -15.22 18.52 38.28
CA ARG A 304 -13.97 18.69 39.08
C ARG A 304 -14.17 19.56 40.32
N ALA A 305 -15.38 20.01 40.62
CA ALA A 305 -15.65 20.70 41.87
C ALA A 305 -15.41 19.73 43.04
N PRO A 306 -14.51 20.04 43.98
CA PRO A 306 -14.21 19.15 45.10
C PRO A 306 -15.44 19.03 46.00
N THR A 307 -15.93 17.80 46.18
CA THR A 307 -16.90 17.45 47.22
C THR A 307 -16.22 17.55 48.58
N GLN A 308 -16.05 18.77 49.09
CA GLN A 308 -15.76 19.01 50.50
C GLN A 308 -17.08 18.95 51.28
N ALA A 309 -17.48 17.75 51.69
CA ALA A 309 -18.46 17.61 52.76
C ALA A 309 -18.36 16.23 53.44
N LYS A 310 -18.07 16.30 54.75
CA LYS A 310 -18.39 15.30 55.79
C LYS A 310 -17.58 13.99 55.78
N ALA A 311 -16.34 14.07 56.27
CA ALA A 311 -15.75 12.96 57.03
C ALA A 311 -16.16 13.13 58.50
N ALA A 312 -17.27 12.50 58.88
CA ALA A 312 -17.66 12.33 60.26
C ALA A 312 -16.84 11.19 60.89
N THR A 313 -16.22 11.53 62.01
CA THR A 313 -15.68 10.71 63.10
C THR A 313 -16.19 9.26 63.14
N ARG A 314 -15.29 8.28 62.98
CA ARG A 314 -15.54 6.88 63.36
C ARG A 314 -14.45 6.39 64.30
N CYS A 315 -14.86 6.03 65.51
CA CYS A 315 -14.05 5.58 66.63
C CYS A 315 -13.24 4.30 66.34
N PRO A 316 -12.10 4.10 67.03
CA PRO A 316 -11.31 2.89 66.92
C PRO A 316 -11.96 1.75 67.73
N ARG A 317 -12.31 0.65 67.07
CA ARG A 317 -12.72 -0.60 67.72
C ARG A 317 -11.49 -1.51 67.86
N LEU A 318 -11.03 -1.65 69.10
CA LEU A 318 -10.05 -2.63 69.55
C LEU A 318 -10.43 -4.04 69.05
N ARG A 319 -9.48 -4.76 68.45
CA ARG A 319 -9.57 -6.22 68.27
C ARG A 319 -8.53 -6.91 69.17
N PRO A 320 -8.93 -7.97 69.88
CA PRO A 320 -8.06 -8.69 70.80
C PRO A 320 -7.08 -9.57 70.04
N SER A 321 -5.86 -9.62 70.55
CA SER A 321 -4.85 -10.63 70.24
C SER A 321 -5.38 -12.02 70.64
N LYS A 322 -5.26 -13.00 69.74
CA LYS A 322 -5.29 -14.41 70.12
C LYS A 322 -4.02 -15.09 69.65
N SER A 323 -3.34 -15.60 70.67
CA SER A 323 -2.13 -16.39 70.69
C SER A 323 -2.33 -17.77 70.08
N SER A 324 -1.22 -18.29 69.55
CA SER A 324 -0.74 -19.69 69.61
C SER A 324 -1.72 -20.84 69.32
N LYS A 325 -1.30 -21.73 68.40
CA LYS A 325 -0.87 -23.08 68.79
C LYS A 325 -0.23 -23.84 67.63
N SER A 326 0.88 -24.46 67.99
CA SER A 326 1.62 -25.55 67.37
C SER A 326 0.80 -26.85 67.25
N SER A 327 1.04 -27.63 66.20
CA SER A 327 1.19 -29.11 66.20
C SER A 327 1.50 -29.54 64.76
N PHE A 328 2.62 -30.20 64.48
CA PHE A 328 2.97 -31.61 64.70
C PHE A 328 2.12 -32.60 63.88
N GLY A 329 2.82 -33.35 63.01
CA GLY A 329 2.56 -34.78 62.77
C GLY A 329 1.94 -35.16 61.43
N GLY A 330 2.64 -36.00 60.68
CA GLY A 330 2.15 -36.73 59.50
C GLY A 330 3.27 -37.08 58.54
#